data_AF-A0A133ZAR1-F1
#
_entry.id   AF-A0A133ZAR1-F1
#
_cell.length_a   1.000
_cell.length_b   1.000
_cell.length_c   1.000
_cell.angle_alpha   90.00
_cell.angle_beta   90.00
_cell.angle_gamma   90.00
#
_symmetry.space_group_name_H-M   'P 1'
#
loop_
_entity.id
_entity.type
_entity.pdbx_description
1 polymer ?
#
loop_
_entity_poly.entity_id
_entity_poly.type
_entity_poly.pdbx_seq_one_letter_code
_entity_poly.pdbx_strand_id
1 'polypeptide(L)' 'MLSEENNSFSGVGSFSGFVRARHSPRSYLPDVVPTEVIREVLLDAQSAPSNSNTQPWNVHGIEGLEL' A
#
# COMPACT_ATOMS: atom_id res chain seq x y z
N MET A 1 -8.59 18.58 -34.19
CA MET A 1 -7.65 17.51 -34.61
C MET A 1 -7.22 16.81 -33.33
N LEU A 2 -7.75 15.62 -33.10
CA LEU A 2 -7.45 14.80 -31.93
C LEU A 2 -6.18 14.00 -32.21
N SER A 3 -5.31 13.90 -31.20
CA SER A 3 -4.47 12.73 -30.90
C SER A 3 -3.87 12.97 -29.50
N GLU A 4 -4.54 12.51 -28.45
CA GLU A 4 -4.18 11.27 -27.73
C GLU A 4 -2.90 11.43 -26.89
N GLU A 5 -3.07 11.89 -25.65
CA GLU A 5 -2.32 11.34 -24.52
C GLU A 5 -3.34 10.80 -23.50
N ASN A 6 -3.76 9.57 -23.75
CA ASN A 6 -4.49 8.76 -22.79
C ASN A 6 -3.54 8.41 -21.64
N ASN A 7 -3.73 9.04 -20.47
CA ASN A 7 -3.44 8.36 -19.22
C ASN A 7 -4.60 8.57 -18.24
N SER A 8 -5.60 7.71 -18.39
CA SER A 8 -6.81 7.67 -17.57
C SER A 8 -6.48 7.21 -16.15
N PHE A 9 -6.28 8.14 -15.22
CA PHE A 9 -6.39 7.87 -13.79
C PHE A 9 -7.85 8.13 -13.34
N SER A 10 -8.78 7.35 -13.88
CA SER A 10 -10.22 7.48 -13.57
C SER A 10 -10.57 6.65 -12.33
N GLY A 11 -10.23 7.13 -11.13
CA GLY A 11 -10.73 6.49 -9.92
C GLY A 11 -10.31 7.09 -8.59
N VAL A 12 -9.26 7.91 -8.54
CA VAL A 12 -8.78 8.46 -7.28
C VAL A 12 -8.68 9.96 -7.41
N GLY A 13 -9.42 10.69 -6.58
CA GLY A 13 -9.30 12.15 -6.47
C GLY A 13 -7.87 12.56 -6.07
N SER A 14 -7.67 13.85 -5.76
CA SER A 14 -6.38 14.37 -5.29
C SER A 14 -5.72 13.47 -4.24
N PHE A 15 -4.39 13.50 -4.11
CA PHE A 15 -3.66 12.73 -3.09
C PHE A 15 -4.29 12.87 -1.69
N SER A 16 -4.70 14.08 -1.32
CA SER A 16 -5.40 14.31 -0.06
C SER A 16 -6.76 13.61 0.02
N GLY A 17 -7.49 13.51 -1.09
CA GLY A 17 -8.72 12.71 -1.21
C GLY A 17 -8.46 11.21 -1.02
N PHE A 18 -7.43 10.67 -1.68
CA PHE A 18 -7.00 9.28 -1.50
C PHE A 18 -6.70 8.94 -0.04
N VAL A 19 -5.84 9.73 0.61
CA VAL A 19 -5.45 9.51 2.01
C VAL A 19 -6.66 9.56 2.94
N ARG A 20 -7.61 10.48 2.71
CA ARG A 20 -8.85 10.60 3.51
C ARG A 20 -9.86 9.48 3.26
N ALA A 21 -9.82 8.82 2.11
CA ALA A 21 -10.71 7.70 1.80
C ALA A 21 -10.34 6.40 2.53
N ARG A 22 -9.10 6.29 3.05
CA ARG A 22 -8.65 5.14 3.82
C ARG A 22 -9.48 4.98 5.10
N HIS A 23 -10.06 3.80 5.28
CA HIS A 23 -10.73 3.38 6.50
C HIS A 23 -10.07 2.10 7.06
N SER A 24 -10.50 1.65 8.24
CA SER A 24 -9.97 0.43 8.88
C SER A 24 -10.97 -0.73 8.71
N PRO A 25 -10.82 -1.57 7.67
CA PRO A 25 -11.68 -2.73 7.47
C PRO A 25 -11.48 -3.76 8.59
N ARG A 26 -12.52 -4.55 8.87
CA ARG A 26 -12.52 -5.61 9.90
C ARG A 26 -13.02 -6.95 9.38
N SER A 27 -13.23 -7.05 8.07
CA SER A 27 -13.59 -8.27 7.35
C SER A 27 -12.77 -8.25 6.06
N TYR A 28 -12.02 -9.32 5.81
CA TYR A 28 -11.13 -9.46 4.67
C TYR A 28 -11.65 -10.58 3.77
N LEU A 29 -11.40 -10.45 2.48
CA LEU A 29 -11.68 -11.52 1.53
C LEU A 29 -10.68 -12.67 1.71
N PRO A 30 -11.03 -13.90 1.30
CA PRO A 30 -10.10 -15.02 1.27
C PRO A 30 -9.03 -14.87 0.17
N ASP A 31 -9.18 -13.90 -0.73
CA ASP A 31 -8.24 -13.62 -1.80
C ASP A 31 -6.86 -13.25 -1.26
N VAL A 32 -5.86 -14.02 -1.67
CA VAL A 32 -4.47 -13.77 -1.30
C VAL A 32 -3.95 -12.51 -1.98
N VAL A 33 -3.20 -11.70 -1.22
CA VAL A 33 -2.43 -10.60 -1.77
C VAL A 33 -1.07 -11.14 -2.21
N PRO A 34 -0.60 -10.87 -3.44
CA PRO A 34 0.74 -11.27 -3.86
C PRO A 34 1.80 -10.74 -2.90
N THR A 35 2.73 -11.59 -2.46
CA THR A 35 3.75 -11.22 -1.47
C THR A 35 4.60 -10.02 -1.92
N GLU A 36 4.79 -9.83 -3.23
CA GLU A 36 5.53 -8.69 -3.77
C GLU A 36 4.89 -7.34 -3.39
N VAL A 37 3.57 -7.25 -3.46
CA VAL A 37 2.83 -6.03 -3.06
C VAL A 37 3.08 -5.72 -1.58
N ILE A 38 3.10 -6.74 -0.72
CA ILE A 38 3.41 -6.56 0.70
C ILE A 38 4.85 -6.08 0.88
N ARG A 39 5.82 -6.61 0.10
CA ARG A 39 7.22 -6.15 0.15
C ARG A 39 7.37 -4.70 -0.29
N GLU A 40 6.74 -4.31 -1.39
CA GLU A 40 6.79 -2.92 -1.90
C GLU A 40 6.26 -1.93 -0.86
N VAL A 41 5.13 -2.23 -0.21
CA VAL A 41 4.58 -1.39 0.87
C VAL A 41 5.55 -1.28 2.05
N LEU A 42 6.24 -2.37 2.41
CA LEU A 42 7.25 -2.35 3.48
C LEU A 42 8.51 -1.59 3.07
N LEU A 43 8.90 -1.60 1.79
CA LEU A 43 9.99 -0.77 1.27
C LEU A 43 9.64 0.72 1.37
N ASP A 44 8.42 1.10 1.00
CA ASP A 44 7.94 2.48 1.14
C ASP A 44 7.93 2.92 2.61
N ALA A 45 7.49 2.05 3.53
CA ALA A 45 7.45 2.33 4.96
C ALA A 45 8.83 2.63 5.57
N GLN A 46 9.91 2.06 5.01
CA GLN A 46 11.29 2.29 5.48
C GLN A 46 11.79 3.72 5.23
N SER A 47 11.08 4.50 4.41
CA SER A 47 11.37 5.93 4.22
C SER A 47 11.06 6.80 5.44
N ALA A 48 10.40 6.24 6.46
CA ALA A 48 10.11 6.96 7.69
C ALA A 48 11.41 7.40 8.41
N PRO A 49 11.49 8.65 8.92
CA PRO A 49 12.64 9.05 9.72
C PRO A 49 12.70 8.22 11.02
N SER A 50 13.91 7.92 11.49
CA SER A 50 14.13 7.26 12.77
C SER A 50 15.17 8.01 13.60
N ASN A 51 15.06 7.93 14.93
CA ASN A 51 16.05 8.54 15.82
C ASN A 51 17.46 8.01 15.50
N SER A 52 18.40 8.92 15.31
CA SER A 52 19.78 8.64 14.89
C SER A 52 19.87 7.75 13.63
N ASN A 53 18.84 7.75 12.78
CA ASN A 53 18.73 6.91 11.59
C ASN A 53 18.94 5.39 11.87
N THR A 54 18.56 4.92 13.06
CA THR A 54 18.77 3.52 13.47
C THR A 54 17.85 2.52 12.78
N GLN A 55 16.76 2.98 12.18
CA GLN A 55 15.77 2.16 11.47
C GLN A 55 15.34 0.94 12.30
N PRO A 56 14.85 1.13 13.54
CA PRO A 56 14.74 0.07 14.55
C PRO A 56 13.54 -0.87 14.32
N TRP A 57 12.98 -0.92 13.11
CA TRP A 57 11.82 -1.73 12.79
C TRP A 57 12.23 -3.14 12.39
N ASN A 58 11.56 -4.13 12.99
CA ASN A 58 11.59 -5.52 12.56
C ASN A 58 10.16 -5.96 12.26
N VAL A 59 9.90 -6.37 11.02
CA VAL A 59 8.56 -6.73 10.54
C VAL A 59 8.49 -8.24 10.38
N HIS A 60 7.56 -8.87 11.10
CA HIS A 60 7.25 -10.28 10.98
C HIS A 60 5.91 -10.44 10.25
N GLY A 61 5.93 -11.07 9.07
CA GLY A 61 4.72 -11.43 8.33
C GLY A 61 4.16 -12.76 8.82
N ILE A 62 2.84 -12.83 8.97
CA ILE A 62 2.11 -14.07 9.27
C ILE A 62 1.01 -14.21 8.22
N GLU A 63 0.93 -15.38 7.62
CA GLU A 63 -0.13 -15.76 6.69
C GLU A 63 -1.00 -16.82 7.37
N GLY A 64 -2.32 -16.66 7.27
CA GLY A 64 -3.26 -17.67 7.73
C GLY A 64 -3.38 -18.76 6.68
N LEU A 65 -2.83 -19.94 6.95
CA LEU A 65 -3.12 -21.11 6.13
C LEU A 65 -4.50 -21.66 6.57
N GLU A 66 -5.46 -21.75 5.65
CA GLU A 66 -6.65 -22.57 5.86
C GLU A 66 -6.23 -24.04 5.63
N LEU A 67 -6.39 -24.89 6.64
CA LEU A 67 -6.16 -26.34 6.56
C LEU A 67 -7.39 -27.06 5.99
#